data_AF-A0A8H6HYI2-F1
#
_entry.id   AF-A0A8H6HYI2-F1
#
_cell.length_a   1.000
_cell.length_b   1.000
_cell.length_c   1.000
_cell.angle_alpha   90.00
_cell.angle_beta   90.00
_cell.angle_gamma   90.00
#
_symmetry.space_group_name_H-M   'P 1'
#
loop_
_entity.id
_entity.type
_entity.pdbx_description
1 polymer ?
#
loop_
_entity_poly.entity_id
_entity_poly.type
_entity_poly.pdbx_seq_one_letter_code
_entity_poly.pdbx_strand_id
1 'polypeptide(L)'
;MAHLRVETLILPPDGTYPLFITANKYQWRSENRPRTKGSGIGRGEYDMNTNGLTLVMLHSSSFHKETWEACLETLFSLADASGVAVREAWAIECPNHGESAVLNTAFFEVPPYSNHFGCEGYSQAVHRFLTRAPVPFHDRQLVGIGHSLGANTILMIQTFRPAFPFSSLILVEPMVSSIGDMALQPLRDRLVEQARKRRDKWTSREEARIALHKKCGGRRWKGVTRGKWDERVINSFVEHGLVPKASEGSQNDRKKTDDRNGDMTSFVLACTKQQEINMYTDDQGSVAPVEVLDQISSKLPIHLILGELKDYIPAHVHAALVGPAPGRNFASISMMPNVGHLVPQEKPDELAVAIIKILQGPGVPQPKL
;
A
#
# COMPACT_ATOMS: atom_id res chain seq x y z
N MET A 1 -7.62 8.71 15.30
CA MET A 1 -8.62 7.75 14.77
C MET A 1 -10.09 8.08 15.02
N ALA A 2 -10.50 8.99 15.92
CA ALA A 2 -11.93 9.21 16.25
C ALA A 2 -12.83 9.63 15.06
N HIS A 3 -12.23 10.10 13.96
CA HIS A 3 -12.93 10.60 12.77
C HIS A 3 -12.86 9.67 11.55
N LEU A 4 -11.93 8.71 11.54
CA LEU A 4 -11.74 7.79 10.42
C LEU A 4 -12.49 6.48 10.72
N ARG A 5 -13.60 6.26 10.02
CA ARG A 5 -14.33 5.00 10.08
C ARG A 5 -13.67 4.01 9.11
N VAL A 6 -13.36 2.83 9.62
CA VAL A 6 -12.79 1.72 8.84
C VAL A 6 -13.82 0.59 8.75
N GLU A 7 -14.02 0.05 7.56
CA GLU A 7 -14.80 -1.16 7.32
C GLU A 7 -13.97 -2.11 6.45
N THR A 8 -13.74 -3.33 6.93
CA THR A 8 -13.00 -4.35 6.20
C THR A 8 -13.95 -5.19 5.35
N LEU A 9 -13.62 -5.33 4.07
CA LEU A 9 -14.30 -6.23 3.14
C LEU A 9 -13.37 -7.38 2.78
N ILE A 10 -13.91 -8.61 2.85
CA ILE A 10 -13.22 -9.82 2.40
C ILE A 10 -13.94 -10.32 1.15
N LEU A 11 -13.22 -10.36 0.03
CA LEU A 11 -13.70 -10.93 -1.22
C LEU A 11 -13.20 -12.39 -1.31
N PRO A 12 -14.09 -13.40 -1.18
CA PRO A 12 -13.68 -14.80 -1.23
C PRO A 12 -13.21 -15.21 -2.64
N PRO A 13 -12.53 -16.35 -2.79
CA PRO A 13 -12.25 -16.98 -4.07
C PRO A 13 -13.52 -17.27 -4.87
N ASP A 14 -13.38 -17.37 -6.19
CA ASP A 14 -14.41 -17.90 -7.07
C ASP A 14 -13.78 -18.73 -8.21
N GLY A 15 -14.59 -19.23 -9.14
CA GLY A 15 -14.12 -20.05 -10.26
C GLY A 15 -13.13 -19.36 -11.22
N THR A 16 -12.91 -18.05 -11.08
CA THR A 16 -11.99 -17.26 -11.93
C THR A 16 -10.73 -16.82 -11.19
N TYR A 17 -10.69 -16.90 -9.86
CA TYR A 17 -9.54 -16.47 -9.08
C TYR A 17 -9.51 -17.14 -7.70
N PRO A 18 -8.43 -17.87 -7.35
CA PRO A 18 -8.44 -18.78 -6.21
C PRO A 18 -8.07 -18.15 -4.86
N LEU A 19 -7.62 -16.89 -4.83
CA LEU A 19 -7.13 -16.25 -3.61
C LEU A 19 -8.17 -15.31 -3.00
N PHE A 20 -8.21 -15.28 -1.66
CA PHE A 20 -8.90 -14.25 -0.90
C PHE A 20 -8.23 -12.90 -1.11
N ILE A 21 -9.04 -11.85 -1.15
CA ILE A 21 -8.56 -10.46 -1.22
C ILE A 21 -9.28 -9.68 -0.13
N THR A 22 -8.53 -9.01 0.74
CA THR A 22 -9.11 -8.09 1.71
C THR A 22 -8.90 -6.64 1.27
N ALA A 23 -9.79 -5.76 1.71
CA ALA A 23 -9.61 -4.32 1.56
C ALA A 23 -10.25 -3.57 2.72
N ASN A 24 -9.66 -2.44 3.09
CA ASN A 24 -10.25 -1.54 4.08
C ASN A 24 -10.84 -0.33 3.36
N LYS A 25 -12.12 -0.09 3.63
CA LYS A 25 -12.84 1.12 3.26
C LYS A 25 -12.69 2.15 4.38
N TYR A 26 -12.24 3.34 4.01
CA TYR A 26 -12.05 4.47 4.92
C TYR A 26 -13.02 5.59 4.57
N GLN A 27 -13.70 6.10 5.59
CA GLN A 27 -14.63 7.23 5.47
C GLN A 27 -14.36 8.25 6.57
N TRP A 28 -14.48 9.53 6.23
CA TRP A 28 -14.27 10.61 7.17
C TRP A 28 -15.58 11.13 7.75
N ARG A 29 -15.59 11.29 9.08
CA ARG A 29 -16.65 12.02 9.77
C ARG A 29 -16.25 13.49 9.90
N SER A 30 -16.81 14.33 9.03
CA SER A 30 -16.65 15.79 9.16
C SER A 30 -17.29 16.28 10.46
N GLU A 31 -16.59 17.18 11.16
CA GLU A 31 -17.13 17.92 12.30
C GLU A 31 -17.96 19.14 11.85
N ASN A 32 -17.71 19.64 10.63
CA ASN A 32 -18.30 20.86 10.09
C ASN A 32 -19.61 20.65 9.32
N ARG A 33 -20.00 19.39 9.02
CA ARG A 33 -21.32 19.10 8.42
C ARG A 33 -22.39 18.94 9.50
N PRO A 34 -23.51 19.68 9.43
CA PRO A 34 -24.62 19.47 10.34
C PRO A 34 -25.12 18.03 10.22
N ARG A 35 -25.42 17.41 11.37
CA ARG A 35 -26.13 16.11 11.40
C ARG A 35 -27.45 16.29 10.65
N THR A 36 -27.56 15.73 9.45
CA THR A 36 -28.86 15.61 8.79
C THR A 36 -29.73 14.75 9.70
N LYS A 37 -30.85 15.30 10.17
CA LYS A 37 -31.92 14.51 10.79
C LYS A 37 -32.54 13.68 9.68
N GLY A 38 -31.98 12.51 9.41
CA GLY A 38 -32.62 11.50 8.57
C GLY A 38 -34.02 11.23 9.11
N SER A 39 -35.02 11.40 8.27
CA SER A 39 -36.39 11.00 8.55
C SER A 39 -36.45 9.49 8.73
N GLY A 40 -36.59 9.03 9.97
CA GLY A 40 -37.15 7.72 10.33
C GLY A 40 -36.37 6.47 9.86
N ILE A 41 -35.85 5.74 10.84
CA ILE A 41 -35.45 4.32 10.75
C ILE A 41 -34.20 4.04 9.89
N GLY A 42 -33.05 4.51 10.36
CA GLY A 42 -31.74 4.09 9.85
C GLY A 42 -30.64 4.57 10.79
N ARG A 43 -29.71 3.69 11.18
CA ARG A 43 -28.57 4.05 12.02
C ARG A 43 -27.73 5.12 11.32
N GLY A 44 -27.81 6.37 11.80
CA GLY A 44 -26.89 7.48 11.53
C GLY A 44 -26.20 7.44 10.17
N GLU A 45 -26.93 7.76 9.10
CA GLU A 45 -26.33 7.92 7.78
C GLU A 45 -25.39 9.13 7.79
N TYR A 46 -24.10 8.85 7.61
CA TYR A 46 -23.12 9.87 7.25
C TYR A 46 -23.58 10.47 5.92
N ASP A 47 -23.55 11.80 5.82
CA ASP A 47 -23.87 12.51 4.58
C ASP A 47 -22.79 12.18 3.53
N MET A 48 -23.03 11.09 2.80
CA MET A 48 -22.15 10.60 1.76
C MET A 48 -22.17 11.61 0.63
N ASN A 49 -21.03 12.26 0.36
CA ASN A 49 -20.89 12.99 -0.89
C ASN A 49 -20.87 11.98 -2.04
N THR A 50 -22.05 11.66 -2.56
CA THR A 50 -22.26 10.69 -3.65
C THR A 50 -21.61 11.11 -4.96
N ASN A 51 -21.07 12.32 -5.04
CA ASN A 51 -20.32 12.85 -6.17
C ASN A 51 -18.82 13.02 -5.87
N GLY A 52 -18.36 12.71 -4.65
CA GLY A 52 -16.95 12.81 -4.28
C GLY A 52 -16.08 11.70 -4.87
N LEU A 53 -14.77 11.97 -4.92
CA LEU A 53 -13.73 11.06 -5.39
C LEU A 53 -13.67 9.79 -4.55
N THR A 54 -13.49 8.65 -5.20
CA THR A 54 -13.15 7.38 -4.53
C THR A 54 -11.67 7.11 -4.75
N LEU A 55 -10.88 7.09 -3.68
CA LEU A 55 -9.45 6.82 -3.76
C LEU A 55 -9.20 5.32 -3.72
N VAL A 56 -8.35 4.80 -4.59
CA VAL A 56 -7.88 3.40 -4.57
C VAL A 56 -6.42 3.41 -4.16
N MET A 57 -6.12 2.88 -2.97
CA MET A 57 -4.81 2.93 -2.33
C MET A 57 -4.12 1.57 -2.43
N LEU A 58 -2.94 1.49 -3.02
CA LEU A 58 -2.16 0.26 -3.12
C LEU A 58 -0.82 0.38 -2.40
N HIS A 59 -0.60 -0.50 -1.43
CA HIS A 59 0.64 -0.55 -0.64
C HIS A 59 1.81 -1.16 -1.41
N SER A 60 3.03 -0.99 -0.89
CA SER A 60 4.26 -1.56 -1.43
C SER A 60 4.56 -2.96 -0.89
N SER A 61 5.53 -3.64 -1.52
CA SER A 61 6.08 -4.91 -1.00
C SER A 61 6.57 -4.74 0.43
N SER A 62 6.40 -5.78 1.24
CA SER A 62 6.78 -5.84 2.67
C SER A 62 5.91 -5.00 3.61
N PHE A 63 4.82 -4.40 3.12
CA PHE A 63 3.84 -3.65 3.90
C PHE A 63 2.42 -4.20 3.68
N HIS A 64 1.42 -3.55 4.24
CA HIS A 64 0.01 -3.97 4.18
C HIS A 64 -0.92 -2.75 4.10
N LYS A 65 -2.22 -2.98 3.85
CA LYS A 65 -3.21 -1.93 3.54
C LYS A 65 -3.34 -0.84 4.61
N GLU A 66 -3.18 -1.17 5.89
CA GLU A 66 -3.28 -0.24 7.04
C GLU A 66 -2.10 0.73 7.15
N THR A 67 -0.98 0.48 6.44
CA THR A 67 0.15 1.41 6.44
C THR A 67 -0.17 2.76 5.80
N TRP A 68 -1.28 2.85 5.07
CA TRP A 68 -1.84 4.10 4.57
C TRP A 68 -2.63 4.90 5.61
N GLU A 69 -3.03 4.32 6.75
CA GLU A 69 -3.94 4.98 7.70
C GLU A 69 -3.40 6.31 8.23
N ALA A 70 -2.11 6.37 8.53
CA ALA A 70 -1.47 7.61 8.98
C ALA A 70 -1.59 8.74 7.94
N CYS A 71 -1.41 8.40 6.66
CA CYS A 71 -1.56 9.34 5.55
C CYS A 71 -3.03 9.69 5.32
N LEU A 72 -3.93 8.70 5.36
CA LEU A 72 -5.36 8.87 5.13
C LEU A 72 -6.02 9.75 6.20
N GLU A 73 -5.66 9.60 7.47
CA GLU A 73 -6.19 10.45 8.54
C GLU A 73 -5.91 11.94 8.26
N THR A 74 -4.68 12.27 7.88
CA THR A 74 -4.29 13.65 7.52
C THR A 74 -4.92 14.08 6.20
N LEU A 75 -4.96 13.21 5.19
CA LEU A 75 -5.54 13.50 3.88
C LEU A 75 -7.01 13.86 4.00
N PHE A 76 -7.81 13.08 4.73
CA PHE A 76 -9.23 13.35 4.90
C PHE A 76 -9.48 14.64 5.68
N SER A 77 -8.71 14.91 6.72
CA SER A 77 -8.77 16.18 7.46
C SER A 77 -8.50 17.38 6.55
N LEU A 78 -7.43 17.30 5.74
CA LEU A 78 -7.07 18.34 4.77
C LEU A 78 -8.11 18.47 3.65
N ALA A 79 -8.70 17.37 3.18
CA ALA A 79 -9.75 17.38 2.17
C ALA A 79 -10.99 18.12 2.66
N ASP A 80 -11.44 17.82 3.88
CA ASP A 80 -12.57 18.49 4.53
C ASP A 80 -12.29 20.00 4.71
N ALA A 81 -11.10 20.36 5.20
CA ALA A 81 -10.70 21.74 5.41
C ALA A 81 -10.54 22.56 4.11
N SER A 82 -10.20 21.90 3.00
CA SER A 82 -9.92 22.55 1.72
C SER A 82 -11.04 22.43 0.68
N GLY A 83 -12.15 21.79 1.03
CA GLY A 83 -13.29 21.59 0.14
C GLY A 83 -13.08 20.55 -0.96
N VAL A 84 -11.99 19.76 -0.90
CA VAL A 84 -11.79 18.63 -1.82
C VAL A 84 -12.78 17.54 -1.46
N ALA A 85 -13.72 17.26 -2.37
CA ALA A 85 -14.75 16.27 -2.16
C ALA A 85 -14.19 14.83 -2.27
N VAL A 86 -13.69 14.27 -1.17
CA VAL A 86 -13.34 12.85 -1.07
C VAL A 86 -14.51 12.08 -0.44
N ARG A 87 -15.04 11.09 -1.15
CA ARG A 87 -16.14 10.22 -0.68
C ARG A 87 -15.62 9.16 0.29
N GLU A 88 -14.63 8.41 -0.16
CA GLU A 88 -14.02 7.30 0.58
C GLU A 88 -12.70 6.89 -0.06
N ALA A 89 -11.89 6.16 0.70
CA ALA A 89 -10.68 5.52 0.20
C ALA A 89 -10.79 4.00 0.40
N TRP A 90 -10.27 3.23 -0.55
CA TRP A 90 -10.19 1.77 -0.50
C TRP A 90 -8.73 1.37 -0.55
N ALA A 91 -8.17 0.88 0.56
CA ALA A 91 -6.86 0.25 0.54
C ALA A 91 -7.04 -1.25 0.28
N ILE A 92 -6.67 -1.68 -0.92
CA ILE A 92 -6.80 -3.07 -1.37
C ILE A 92 -5.48 -3.78 -1.08
N GLU A 93 -5.54 -4.96 -0.49
CA GLU A 93 -4.35 -5.67 -0.05
C GLU A 93 -3.85 -6.65 -1.10
N CYS A 94 -2.52 -6.74 -1.19
CA CYS A 94 -1.86 -7.75 -2.00
C CYS A 94 -2.10 -9.15 -1.39
N PRO A 95 -2.51 -10.17 -2.16
CA PRO A 95 -2.88 -11.48 -1.60
C PRO A 95 -1.83 -12.17 -0.72
N ASN A 96 -0.53 -11.93 -0.96
CA ASN A 96 0.56 -12.48 -0.15
C ASN A 96 1.05 -11.54 0.96
N HIS A 97 0.31 -10.47 1.28
CA HIS A 97 0.62 -9.54 2.36
C HIS A 97 -0.54 -9.42 3.38
N GLY A 98 -0.18 -8.96 4.59
CA GLY A 98 -1.11 -8.64 5.68
C GLY A 98 -2.18 -9.70 5.93
N GLU A 99 -3.42 -9.26 6.08
CA GLU A 99 -4.56 -10.13 6.42
C GLU A 99 -4.86 -11.16 5.31
N SER A 100 -4.71 -10.76 4.05
CA SER A 100 -4.92 -11.61 2.87
C SER A 100 -3.95 -12.78 2.85
N ALA A 101 -2.68 -12.56 3.24
CA ALA A 101 -1.70 -13.62 3.33
C ALA A 101 -2.14 -14.73 4.29
N VAL A 102 -2.75 -14.35 5.43
CA VAL A 102 -3.25 -15.30 6.43
C VAL A 102 -4.33 -16.19 5.84
N LEU A 103 -5.30 -15.58 5.17
CA LEU A 103 -6.39 -16.29 4.51
C LEU A 103 -5.90 -17.20 3.37
N ASN A 104 -4.77 -16.85 2.75
CA ASN A 104 -4.20 -17.55 1.62
C ASN A 104 -3.01 -18.46 1.96
N THR A 105 -2.72 -18.69 3.25
CA THR A 105 -1.50 -19.39 3.71
C THR A 105 -1.28 -20.70 2.95
N ALA A 106 -2.30 -21.55 2.88
CA ALA A 106 -2.22 -22.86 2.21
C ALA A 106 -1.90 -22.75 0.70
N PHE A 107 -2.35 -21.69 0.02
CA PHE A 107 -2.06 -21.49 -1.40
C PHE A 107 -0.61 -21.08 -1.61
N PHE A 108 -0.06 -20.23 -0.73
CA PHE A 108 1.33 -19.76 -0.82
C PHE A 108 2.38 -20.78 -0.34
N GLU A 109 1.96 -21.97 0.09
CA GLU A 109 2.82 -23.10 0.42
C GLU A 109 3.02 -24.07 -0.76
N VAL A 110 2.19 -23.97 -1.82
CA VAL A 110 2.20 -24.90 -2.96
C VAL A 110 2.35 -24.18 -4.31
N PRO A 111 2.90 -24.84 -5.35
CA PRO A 111 2.91 -24.29 -6.70
C PRO A 111 1.49 -24.01 -7.25
N PRO A 112 1.30 -22.98 -8.09
CA PRO A 112 2.35 -22.08 -8.58
C PRO A 112 2.74 -20.98 -7.58
N TYR A 113 1.91 -20.69 -6.57
CA TYR A 113 2.03 -19.50 -5.74
C TYR A 113 3.17 -19.53 -4.71
N SER A 114 3.70 -20.71 -4.38
CA SER A 114 4.86 -20.83 -3.47
C SER A 114 6.08 -20.06 -3.96
N ASN A 115 6.27 -20.01 -5.28
CA ASN A 115 7.47 -19.45 -5.90
C ASN A 115 7.15 -18.34 -6.92
N HIS A 116 5.87 -18.15 -7.27
CA HIS A 116 5.47 -17.21 -8.30
C HIS A 116 4.28 -16.36 -7.82
N PHE A 117 4.60 -15.14 -7.37
CA PHE A 117 3.64 -14.08 -7.11
C PHE A 117 4.37 -12.74 -7.21
N GLY A 118 3.78 -11.79 -7.94
CA GLY A 118 4.45 -10.55 -8.32
C GLY A 118 3.47 -9.41 -8.59
N CYS A 119 3.93 -8.39 -9.32
CA CYS A 119 3.13 -7.25 -9.72
C CYS A 119 1.88 -7.68 -10.51
N GLU A 120 2.01 -8.64 -11.44
CA GLU A 120 0.87 -9.16 -12.19
C GLU A 120 -0.19 -9.79 -11.27
N GLY A 121 0.23 -10.63 -10.32
CA GLY A 121 -0.67 -11.26 -9.36
C GLY A 121 -1.43 -10.25 -8.51
N TYR A 122 -0.75 -9.17 -8.10
CA TYR A 122 -1.40 -8.06 -7.40
C TYR A 122 -2.35 -7.27 -8.32
N SER A 123 -1.99 -7.04 -9.58
CA SER A 123 -2.87 -6.38 -10.55
C SER A 123 -4.14 -7.18 -10.81
N GLN A 124 -4.03 -8.50 -10.93
CA GLN A 124 -5.18 -9.40 -11.05
C GLN A 124 -6.07 -9.34 -9.82
N ALA A 125 -5.49 -9.30 -8.61
CA ALA A 125 -6.23 -9.15 -7.37
C ALA A 125 -7.01 -7.83 -7.33
N VAL A 126 -6.34 -6.71 -7.61
CA VAL A 126 -6.96 -5.37 -7.56
C VAL A 126 -8.07 -5.24 -8.60
N HIS A 127 -7.80 -5.64 -9.85
CA HIS A 127 -8.80 -5.60 -10.91
C HIS A 127 -10.02 -6.47 -10.59
N ARG A 128 -9.79 -7.68 -10.06
CA ARG A 128 -10.86 -8.54 -9.58
C ARG A 128 -11.66 -7.88 -8.46
N PHE A 129 -10.99 -7.29 -7.48
CA PHE A 129 -11.66 -6.61 -6.37
C PHE A 129 -12.57 -5.50 -6.87
N LEU A 130 -12.06 -4.62 -7.75
CA LEU A 130 -12.85 -3.55 -8.34
C LEU A 130 -14.02 -4.06 -9.19
N THR A 131 -13.90 -5.26 -9.76
CA THR A 131 -14.94 -5.87 -10.60
C THR A 131 -16.01 -6.61 -9.80
N ARG A 132 -15.63 -7.29 -8.71
CA ARG A 132 -16.47 -8.29 -8.01
C ARG A 132 -16.89 -7.91 -6.60
N ALA A 133 -16.22 -6.95 -5.96
CA ALA A 133 -16.70 -6.44 -4.69
C ALA A 133 -18.11 -5.85 -4.85
N PRO A 134 -18.98 -5.91 -3.82
CA PRO A 134 -20.33 -5.34 -3.84
C PRO A 134 -20.30 -3.81 -3.71
N VAL A 135 -19.52 -3.16 -4.58
CA VAL A 135 -19.24 -1.73 -4.60
C VAL A 135 -19.28 -1.28 -6.06
N PRO A 136 -20.08 -0.26 -6.41
CA PRO A 136 -20.23 0.17 -7.80
C PRO A 136 -19.03 1.04 -8.24
N PHE A 137 -17.84 0.45 -8.36
CA PHE A 137 -16.63 1.18 -8.75
C PHE A 137 -16.70 1.77 -10.17
N HIS A 138 -17.46 1.13 -11.07
CA HIS A 138 -17.68 1.62 -12.43
C HIS A 138 -18.50 2.92 -12.50
N ASP A 139 -19.29 3.21 -11.46
CA ASP A 139 -20.16 4.39 -11.39
C ASP A 139 -19.53 5.54 -10.58
N ARG A 140 -18.24 5.41 -10.23
CA ARG A 140 -17.53 6.35 -9.34
C ARG A 140 -16.36 6.97 -10.06
N GLN A 141 -16.06 8.22 -9.74
CA GLN A 141 -14.81 8.84 -10.19
C GLN A 141 -13.66 8.34 -9.32
N LEU A 142 -12.74 7.57 -9.91
CA LEU A 142 -11.63 6.95 -9.19
C LEU A 142 -10.34 7.76 -9.30
N VAL A 143 -9.56 7.80 -8.22
CA VAL A 143 -8.15 8.22 -8.26
C VAL A 143 -7.30 7.07 -7.73
N GLY A 144 -6.35 6.59 -8.53
CA GLY A 144 -5.44 5.53 -8.13
C GLY A 144 -4.21 6.12 -7.44
N ILE A 145 -3.90 5.67 -6.23
CA ILE A 145 -2.72 6.09 -5.47
C ILE A 145 -1.93 4.85 -5.07
N GLY A 146 -0.70 4.74 -5.56
CA GLY A 146 0.13 3.55 -5.34
C GLY A 146 1.52 3.92 -4.88
N HIS A 147 2.09 3.11 -3.98
CA HIS A 147 3.49 3.23 -3.54
C HIS A 147 4.33 2.07 -4.03
N SER A 148 5.48 2.33 -4.66
CA SER A 148 6.42 1.30 -5.14
C SER A 148 5.71 0.22 -5.96
N LEU A 149 5.65 -1.04 -5.50
CA LEU A 149 4.86 -2.10 -6.15
C LEU A 149 3.41 -1.69 -6.40
N GLY A 150 2.76 -1.00 -5.46
CA GLY A 150 1.40 -0.51 -5.63
C GLY A 150 1.26 0.50 -6.77
N ALA A 151 2.28 1.33 -7.01
CA ALA A 151 2.32 2.24 -8.15
C ALA A 151 2.41 1.48 -9.48
N ASN A 152 3.30 0.49 -9.54
CA ASN A 152 3.43 -0.42 -10.67
C ASN A 152 2.11 -1.15 -10.95
N THR A 153 1.45 -1.62 -9.89
CA THR A 153 0.19 -2.34 -9.94
C THR A 153 -0.94 -1.47 -10.52
N ILE A 154 -1.04 -0.21 -10.08
CA ILE A 154 -2.02 0.76 -10.59
C ILE A 154 -1.84 1.05 -12.08
N LEU A 155 -0.59 1.07 -12.57
CA LEU A 155 -0.31 1.17 -13.99
C LEU A 155 -0.79 -0.09 -14.73
N MET A 156 -0.38 -1.26 -14.27
CA MET A 156 -0.69 -2.53 -14.91
C MET A 156 -2.21 -2.80 -15.04
N ILE A 157 -3.03 -2.45 -14.03
CA ILE A 157 -4.48 -2.65 -14.11
C ILE A 157 -5.16 -1.85 -15.24
N GLN A 158 -4.51 -0.82 -15.80
CA GLN A 158 -5.06 -0.06 -16.93
C GLN A 158 -5.12 -0.89 -18.23
N THR A 159 -4.41 -2.02 -18.28
CA THR A 159 -4.43 -2.95 -19.41
C THR A 159 -5.58 -3.97 -19.33
N PHE A 160 -6.26 -4.07 -18.19
CA PHE A 160 -7.25 -5.12 -17.93
C PHE A 160 -8.67 -4.68 -18.31
N ARG A 161 -9.58 -5.65 -18.48
CA ARG A 161 -10.99 -5.41 -18.82
C ARG A 161 -11.96 -6.11 -17.85
N PRO A 162 -13.08 -5.47 -17.45
CA PRO A 162 -13.52 -4.12 -17.84
C PRO A 162 -12.59 -3.02 -17.33
N ALA A 163 -12.57 -1.89 -18.04
CA ALA A 163 -11.78 -0.73 -17.64
C ALA A 163 -12.56 0.10 -16.61
N PHE A 164 -11.84 0.80 -15.74
CA PHE A 164 -12.43 1.62 -14.69
C PHE A 164 -12.23 3.12 -14.96
N PRO A 165 -13.18 3.98 -14.55
CA PRO A 165 -13.13 5.43 -14.78
C PRO A 165 -12.16 6.14 -13.80
N PHE A 166 -10.86 5.85 -13.92
CA PHE A 166 -9.83 6.64 -13.24
C PHE A 166 -9.75 8.04 -13.86
N SER A 167 -9.86 9.09 -13.04
CA SER A 167 -9.65 10.47 -13.47
C SER A 167 -8.20 10.93 -13.38
N SER A 168 -7.39 10.29 -12.54
CA SER A 168 -5.94 10.51 -12.44
C SER A 168 -5.26 9.37 -11.66
N LEU A 169 -3.95 9.23 -11.84
CA LEU A 169 -3.10 8.32 -11.08
C LEU A 169 -2.00 9.12 -10.34
N ILE A 170 -1.75 8.78 -9.08
CA ILE A 170 -0.69 9.34 -8.25
C ILE A 170 0.28 8.21 -7.88
N LEU A 171 1.48 8.27 -8.45
CA LEU A 171 2.51 7.24 -8.29
C LEU A 171 3.56 7.76 -7.30
N VAL A 172 3.64 7.12 -6.14
CA VAL A 172 4.57 7.47 -5.06
C VAL A 172 5.77 6.53 -5.15
N GLU A 173 6.96 7.05 -5.44
CA GLU A 173 8.21 6.28 -5.59
C GLU A 173 8.01 4.94 -6.34
N PRO A 174 7.50 4.96 -7.60
CA PRO A 174 7.29 3.74 -8.36
C PRO A 174 8.62 3.01 -8.60
N MET A 175 8.66 1.70 -8.35
CA MET A 175 9.87 0.91 -8.55
C MET A 175 9.89 0.35 -9.98
N VAL A 176 10.04 1.26 -10.94
CA VAL A 176 10.06 0.96 -12.38
C VAL A 176 11.40 1.35 -13.01
N SER A 177 11.75 0.73 -14.14
CA SER A 177 12.95 1.07 -14.90
C SER A 177 12.64 1.26 -16.38
N SER A 178 12.77 2.50 -16.87
CA SER A 178 12.64 2.83 -18.30
C SER A 178 13.89 2.53 -19.14
N ILE A 179 14.96 2.09 -18.49
CA ILE A 179 16.26 1.77 -19.11
C ILE A 179 16.59 0.28 -19.01
N GLY A 180 15.55 -0.54 -18.86
CA GLY A 180 15.63 -1.99 -18.79
C GLY A 180 15.83 -2.53 -17.38
N ASP A 181 15.56 -3.82 -17.26
CA ASP A 181 15.50 -4.55 -15.99
C ASP A 181 16.82 -4.51 -15.20
N MET A 182 17.95 -4.60 -15.91
CA MET A 182 19.29 -4.65 -15.33
C MET A 182 19.66 -3.41 -14.49
N ALA A 183 19.02 -2.26 -14.72
CA ALA A 183 19.28 -1.04 -13.94
C ALA A 183 18.83 -1.16 -12.48
N LEU A 184 17.88 -2.05 -12.18
CA LEU A 184 17.42 -2.33 -10.82
C LEU A 184 18.03 -3.61 -10.22
N GLN A 185 18.78 -4.40 -11.00
CA GLN A 185 19.34 -5.68 -10.53
C GLN A 185 20.16 -5.55 -9.24
N PRO A 186 21.10 -4.59 -9.09
CA PRO A 186 21.87 -4.45 -7.85
C PRO A 186 20.98 -4.12 -6.63
N LEU A 187 19.89 -3.37 -6.85
CA LEU A 187 18.92 -3.08 -5.80
C LEU A 187 18.14 -4.33 -5.41
N ARG A 188 17.68 -5.13 -6.39
CA ARG A 188 16.97 -6.39 -6.16
C ARG A 188 17.82 -7.40 -5.40
N ASP A 189 19.06 -7.62 -5.82
CA ASP A 189 19.98 -8.54 -5.13
C ASP A 189 20.12 -8.16 -3.65
N ARG A 190 20.28 -6.86 -3.37
CA ARG A 190 20.32 -6.33 -2.01
C ARG A 190 19.01 -6.55 -1.24
N LEU A 191 17.85 -6.35 -1.87
CA LEU A 191 16.54 -6.52 -1.25
C LEU A 191 16.22 -7.99 -0.96
N VAL A 192 16.53 -8.89 -1.90
CA VAL A 192 16.44 -10.34 -1.72
C VAL A 192 17.30 -10.79 -0.54
N GLU A 193 18.55 -10.34 -0.48
CA GLU A 193 19.45 -10.69 0.62
C GLU A 193 18.96 -10.15 1.97
N GLN A 194 18.40 -8.95 2.00
CA GLN A 194 17.78 -8.38 3.19
C GLN A 194 16.53 -9.15 3.63
N ALA A 195 15.69 -9.60 2.69
CA ALA A 195 14.52 -10.42 2.96
C ALA A 195 14.91 -11.79 3.54
N ARG A 196 15.93 -12.45 2.98
CA ARG A 196 16.48 -13.72 3.51
C ARG A 196 16.94 -13.58 4.96
N LYS A 197 17.64 -12.48 5.27
CA LYS A 197 18.17 -12.19 6.61
C LYS A 197 17.17 -11.52 7.56
N ARG A 198 15.93 -11.26 7.10
CA ARG A 198 14.94 -10.52 7.89
C ARG A 198 14.62 -11.31 9.18
N ARG A 199 14.44 -10.59 10.28
CA ARG A 199 13.81 -11.18 11.46
C ARG A 199 12.31 -11.29 11.20
N ASP A 200 11.75 -12.48 11.39
CA ASP A 200 10.36 -12.82 11.07
C ASP A 200 9.61 -13.51 12.22
N LYS A 201 10.22 -13.59 13.41
CA LYS A 201 9.62 -14.18 14.60
C LYS A 201 9.93 -13.36 15.86
N TRP A 202 8.93 -13.21 16.72
CA TRP A 202 8.99 -12.51 18.00
C TRP A 202 8.19 -13.26 19.06
N THR A 203 8.52 -13.05 20.33
CA THR A 203 7.80 -13.65 21.47
C THR A 203 6.59 -12.81 21.89
N SER A 204 6.54 -11.52 21.51
CA SER A 204 5.41 -10.64 21.73
C SER A 204 5.37 -9.50 20.71
N ARG A 205 4.20 -8.87 20.53
CA ARG A 205 4.07 -7.63 19.75
C ARG A 205 4.97 -6.52 20.29
N GLU A 206 5.13 -6.43 21.62
CA GLU A 206 6.00 -5.45 22.27
C GLU A 206 7.48 -5.63 21.89
N GLU A 207 7.96 -6.88 21.85
CA GLU A 207 9.31 -7.19 21.39
C GLU A 207 9.50 -6.78 19.92
N ALA A 208 8.48 -7.05 19.08
CA ALA A 208 8.50 -6.64 17.68
C ALA A 208 8.55 -5.12 17.52
N ARG A 209 7.78 -4.39 18.32
CA ARG A 209 7.76 -2.93 18.34
C ARG A 209 9.15 -2.36 18.69
N ILE A 210 9.78 -2.86 19.75
CA ILE A 210 11.15 -2.45 20.13
C ILE A 210 12.15 -2.74 19.00
N ALA A 211 12.06 -3.92 18.39
CA ALA A 211 12.93 -4.30 17.26
C ALA A 211 12.75 -3.38 16.05
N LEU A 212 11.50 -3.01 15.72
CA LEU A 212 11.17 -2.08 14.64
C LEU A 212 11.65 -0.66 14.95
N HIS A 213 11.46 -0.14 16.16
CA HIS A 213 12.04 1.14 16.56
C HIS A 213 13.55 1.17 16.39
N LYS A 214 14.26 0.11 16.82
CA LYS A 214 15.72 0.04 16.65
C LYS A 214 16.13 0.01 15.18
N LYS A 215 15.35 -0.66 14.32
CA LYS A 215 15.67 -0.81 12.89
C LYS A 215 15.31 0.44 12.08
N CYS A 216 14.17 1.07 12.39
CA CYS A 216 13.50 2.12 11.62
C CYS A 216 13.45 3.47 12.35
N GLY A 217 14.11 3.62 13.50
CA GLY A 217 14.15 4.84 14.32
C GLY A 217 15.01 5.98 13.77
N GLY A 218 15.33 5.95 12.47
CA GLY A 218 16.28 6.86 11.84
C GLY A 218 17.72 6.45 12.11
N ARG A 219 18.55 6.43 11.06
CA ARG A 219 19.99 6.18 11.19
C ARG A 219 20.75 7.08 10.26
N ARG A 220 21.82 7.67 10.78
CA ARG A 220 22.80 8.39 9.98
C ARG A 220 23.82 7.38 9.47
N TRP A 221 23.89 7.20 8.15
CA TRP A 221 24.86 6.31 7.51
C TRP A 221 25.56 7.04 6.38
N LYS A 222 26.90 7.16 6.47
CA LYS A 222 27.75 7.80 5.45
C LYS A 222 27.23 9.17 4.98
N GLY A 223 26.80 10.02 5.91
CA GLY A 223 26.30 11.37 5.62
C GLY A 223 24.84 11.45 5.16
N VAL A 224 24.17 10.33 4.91
CA VAL A 224 22.73 10.27 4.60
C VAL A 224 21.96 9.89 5.87
N THR A 225 21.02 10.75 6.28
CA THR A 225 20.08 10.41 7.35
C THR A 225 18.90 9.70 6.72
N ARG A 226 18.75 8.39 6.98
CA ARG A 226 17.50 7.69 6.67
C ARG A 226 16.42 8.17 7.62
N GLY A 227 15.23 8.44 7.11
CA GLY A 227 14.12 8.93 7.94
C GLY A 227 13.73 7.91 9.00
N LYS A 228 13.13 8.43 10.08
CA LYS A 228 12.46 7.61 11.07
C LYS A 228 11.06 7.28 10.52
N TRP A 229 10.62 6.03 10.65
CA TRP A 229 9.22 5.70 10.41
C TRP A 229 8.31 6.44 11.40
N ASP A 230 7.20 6.96 10.91
CA ASP A 230 6.15 7.54 11.74
C ASP A 230 5.66 6.50 12.77
N GLU A 231 5.42 6.96 13.99
CA GLU A 231 5.01 6.11 15.10
C GLU A 231 3.71 5.35 14.80
N ARG A 232 2.76 6.00 14.11
CA ARG A 232 1.49 5.40 13.69
C ARG A 232 1.72 4.23 12.72
N VAL A 233 2.71 4.36 11.84
CA VAL A 233 3.07 3.32 10.88
C VAL A 233 3.77 2.14 11.58
N ILE A 234 4.63 2.41 12.56
CA ILE A 234 5.24 1.34 13.39
C ILE A 234 4.15 0.56 14.13
N ASN A 235 3.21 1.26 14.77
CA ASN A 235 2.11 0.62 15.49
C ASN A 235 1.21 -0.20 14.56
N SER A 236 0.86 0.36 13.39
CA SER A 236 0.11 -0.34 12.36
C SER A 236 0.83 -1.62 11.91
N PHE A 237 2.15 -1.56 11.67
CA PHE A 237 2.93 -2.73 11.30
C PHE A 237 2.95 -3.81 12.39
N VAL A 238 3.12 -3.41 13.65
CA VAL A 238 3.12 -4.34 14.78
C VAL A 238 1.77 -5.03 14.92
N GLU A 239 0.66 -4.34 14.64
CA GLU A 239 -0.69 -4.90 14.79
C GLU A 239 -1.09 -5.78 13.61
N HIS A 240 -0.89 -5.31 12.37
CA HIS A 240 -1.44 -5.94 11.17
C HIS A 240 -0.40 -6.71 10.35
N GLY A 241 0.89 -6.37 10.50
CA GLY A 241 1.99 -7.07 9.80
C GLY A 241 2.42 -8.38 10.47
N LEU A 242 1.90 -8.67 11.68
CA LEU A 242 2.27 -9.83 12.48
C LEU A 242 1.06 -10.69 12.83
N VAL A 243 1.25 -12.00 12.78
CA VAL A 243 0.20 -13.00 13.03
C VAL A 243 0.62 -13.94 14.16
N PRO A 244 -0.31 -14.35 15.04
CA PRO A 244 -0.02 -15.32 16.08
C PRO A 244 0.27 -16.69 15.47
N LYS A 245 1.33 -17.34 15.92
CA LYS A 245 1.68 -18.73 15.64
C LYS A 245 1.77 -19.47 16.96
N ALA A 246 0.86 -20.43 17.15
CA ALA A 246 0.90 -21.35 18.28
C ALA A 246 2.26 -22.05 18.33
N SER A 247 2.78 -22.28 19.53
CA SER A 247 3.92 -23.17 19.73
C SER A 247 3.59 -24.51 19.06
N GLU A 248 4.45 -25.00 18.17
CA GLU A 248 4.40 -26.41 17.79
C GLU A 248 4.76 -27.22 19.04
N GLY A 249 3.76 -27.53 19.86
CA GLY A 249 3.86 -28.54 20.89
C GLY A 249 4.15 -29.85 20.18
N SER A 250 5.32 -30.43 20.42
CA SER A 250 5.72 -31.73 19.89
C SER A 250 4.57 -32.72 20.05
N GLN A 251 3.98 -33.17 18.94
CA GLN A 251 2.92 -34.19 18.94
C GLN A 251 3.37 -35.53 19.57
N ASN A 252 4.65 -35.67 19.95
CA ASN A 252 5.21 -36.88 20.56
C ASN A 252 5.27 -36.92 22.08
N ASP A 253 4.95 -35.84 22.82
CA ASP A 253 5.00 -35.87 24.29
C ASP A 253 3.61 -35.70 24.92
N ARG A 254 2.71 -36.66 24.66
CA ARG A 254 1.54 -36.91 25.52
C ARG A 254 1.92 -37.68 26.79
N LYS A 255 2.90 -37.16 27.54
CA LYS A 255 3.12 -37.55 28.94
C LYS A 255 2.88 -36.35 29.84
N LYS A 256 1.76 -36.44 30.55
CA LYS A 256 1.35 -35.66 31.73
C LYS A 256 2.51 -34.90 32.40
N THR A 257 2.51 -33.57 32.27
CA THR A 257 3.07 -32.67 33.28
C THR A 257 2.19 -31.44 33.39
N ASP A 258 1.92 -31.09 34.64
CA ASP A 258 1.00 -30.07 35.17
C ASP A 258 0.81 -28.76 34.37
N ASP A 259 -0.46 -28.35 34.35
CA ASP A 259 -1.05 -27.11 33.85
C ASP A 259 -0.50 -25.82 34.51
N ARG A 260 0.74 -25.40 34.22
CA ARG A 260 1.25 -24.06 34.63
C ARG A 260 2.16 -23.32 33.65
N ASN A 261 2.21 -23.69 32.37
CA ASN A 261 2.81 -22.83 31.35
C ASN A 261 1.80 -22.65 30.21
N GLY A 262 1.12 -21.51 30.23
CA GLY A 262 0.22 -21.10 29.15
C GLY A 262 0.95 -21.18 27.81
N ASP A 263 0.26 -21.71 26.81
CA ASP A 263 0.72 -21.88 25.44
C ASP A 263 1.39 -20.57 24.95
N MET A 264 2.71 -20.60 24.78
CA MET A 264 3.50 -19.39 24.44
C MET A 264 3.27 -19.05 22.98
N THR A 265 2.24 -18.23 22.72
CA THR A 265 1.95 -17.70 21.39
C THR A 265 3.13 -16.85 20.92
N SER A 266 3.79 -17.26 19.85
CA SER A 266 4.79 -16.45 19.15
C SER A 266 4.13 -15.64 18.04
N PHE A 267 4.78 -14.58 17.57
CA PHE A 267 4.30 -13.77 16.45
C PHE A 267 5.26 -13.91 15.27
N VAL A 268 4.72 -14.10 14.07
CA VAL A 268 5.49 -14.17 12.83
C VAL A 268 5.01 -13.13 11.81
N LEU A 269 5.81 -12.81 10.80
CA LEU A 269 5.37 -11.95 9.71
C LEU A 269 4.19 -12.59 8.95
N ALA A 270 3.17 -11.80 8.63
CA ALA A 270 2.06 -12.24 7.80
C ALA A 270 2.53 -12.54 6.35
N CYS A 271 3.34 -11.65 5.77
CA CYS A 271 4.07 -11.92 4.53
C CYS A 271 5.35 -12.73 4.86
N THR A 272 5.43 -13.96 4.36
CA THR A 272 6.61 -14.80 4.62
C THR A 272 7.84 -14.25 3.88
N LYS A 273 9.05 -14.57 4.37
CA LYS A 273 10.29 -14.20 3.66
C LYS A 273 10.31 -14.68 2.23
N GLN A 274 9.83 -15.90 1.98
CA GLN A 274 9.80 -16.46 0.64
C GLN A 274 8.90 -15.66 -0.28
N GLN A 275 7.71 -15.27 0.19
CA GLN A 275 6.80 -14.42 -0.58
C GLN A 275 7.37 -13.02 -0.80
N GLU A 276 8.03 -12.41 0.20
CA GLU A 276 8.75 -11.15 0.03
C GLU A 276 9.87 -11.26 -1.01
N ILE A 277 10.63 -12.37 -1.02
CA ILE A 277 11.67 -12.65 -2.02
C ILE A 277 11.07 -12.76 -3.42
N ASN A 278 9.97 -13.52 -3.57
CA ASN A 278 9.29 -13.69 -4.87
C ASN A 278 8.93 -12.33 -5.49
N MET A 279 8.49 -11.36 -4.67
CA MET A 279 8.19 -10.01 -5.13
C MET A 279 9.43 -9.25 -5.64
N TYR A 280 10.60 -9.46 -5.03
CA TYR A 280 11.83 -8.78 -5.46
C TYR A 280 12.51 -9.45 -6.65
N THR A 281 12.19 -10.72 -6.92
CA THR A 281 12.68 -11.46 -8.10
C THR A 281 11.78 -11.32 -9.33
N ASP A 282 10.67 -10.57 -9.22
CA ASP A 282 9.80 -10.24 -10.34
C ASP A 282 10.49 -9.21 -11.27
N ASP A 283 11.03 -9.70 -12.37
CA ASP A 283 11.71 -8.90 -13.40
C ASP A 283 10.70 -8.03 -14.16
N GLN A 284 9.64 -8.68 -14.67
CA GLN A 284 8.57 -8.04 -15.45
C GLN A 284 7.85 -6.95 -14.67
N GLY A 285 7.69 -7.13 -13.36
CA GLY A 285 7.05 -6.17 -12.47
C GLY A 285 7.70 -4.80 -12.40
N SER A 286 8.95 -4.63 -12.86
CA SER A 286 9.62 -3.31 -12.93
C SER A 286 9.69 -2.70 -14.33
N VAL A 287 9.44 -3.48 -15.39
CA VAL A 287 9.59 -3.05 -16.79
C VAL A 287 8.25 -2.88 -17.46
N ALA A 288 7.36 -3.88 -17.38
CA ALA A 288 6.04 -3.83 -18.02
C ALA A 288 5.20 -2.59 -17.65
N PRO A 289 5.20 -2.09 -16.39
CA PRO A 289 4.47 -0.87 -16.05
C PRO A 289 4.92 0.38 -16.82
N VAL A 290 6.17 0.43 -17.28
CA VAL A 290 6.70 1.57 -18.05
C VAL A 290 6.04 1.66 -19.43
N GLU A 291 5.87 0.51 -20.10
CA GLU A 291 5.18 0.47 -21.39
C GLU A 291 3.73 0.97 -21.26
N VAL A 292 3.06 0.58 -20.17
CA VAL A 292 1.71 1.04 -19.87
C VAL A 292 1.69 2.54 -19.58
N LEU A 293 2.63 3.03 -18.76
CA LEU A 293 2.79 4.45 -18.46
C LEU A 293 2.91 5.28 -19.75
N ASP A 294 3.79 4.88 -20.66
CA ASP A 294 4.05 5.58 -21.92
C ASP A 294 2.81 5.62 -22.82
N GLN A 295 1.97 4.58 -22.78
CA GLN A 295 0.73 4.50 -23.55
C GLN A 295 -0.39 5.37 -22.97
N ILE A 296 -0.55 5.41 -21.65
CA ILE A 296 -1.70 6.05 -21.01
C ILE A 296 -1.47 7.53 -20.64
N SER A 297 -0.21 7.95 -20.50
CA SER A 297 0.18 9.29 -20.05
C SER A 297 -0.41 10.45 -20.87
N SER A 298 -0.76 10.20 -22.15
CA SER A 298 -1.38 11.20 -23.02
C SER A 298 -2.90 11.37 -22.82
N LYS A 299 -3.54 10.43 -22.13
CA LYS A 299 -5.02 10.34 -21.99
C LYS A 299 -5.48 10.39 -20.54
N LEU A 300 -4.62 9.98 -19.60
CA LEU A 300 -4.90 9.91 -18.18
C LEU A 300 -3.86 10.75 -17.43
N PRO A 301 -4.25 11.77 -16.65
CA PRO A 301 -3.31 12.54 -15.85
C PRO A 301 -2.52 11.67 -14.88
N ILE A 302 -1.20 11.63 -15.05
CA ILE A 302 -0.26 10.91 -14.18
C ILE A 302 0.55 11.90 -13.35
N HIS A 303 0.53 11.74 -12.04
CA HIS A 303 1.31 12.54 -11.10
C HIS A 303 2.37 11.68 -10.44
N LEU A 304 3.63 12.15 -10.44
CA LEU A 304 4.71 11.52 -9.69
C LEU A 304 4.97 12.25 -8.38
N ILE A 305 5.16 11.49 -7.31
CA ILE A 305 5.72 11.96 -6.04
C ILE A 305 6.98 11.15 -5.78
N LEU A 306 8.14 11.82 -5.78
CA LEU A 306 9.45 11.21 -5.59
C LEU A 306 10.15 11.83 -4.38
N GLY A 307 10.84 11.04 -3.57
CA GLY A 307 11.74 11.50 -2.52
C GLY A 307 13.05 12.05 -3.09
N GLU A 308 13.60 13.10 -2.48
CA GLU A 308 14.90 13.65 -2.86
C GLU A 308 16.07 12.72 -2.50
N LEU A 309 15.95 11.93 -1.43
CA LEU A 309 17.00 11.01 -0.99
C LEU A 309 16.99 9.74 -1.85
N LYS A 310 18.14 9.39 -2.44
CA LYS A 310 18.28 8.22 -3.33
C LYS A 310 18.83 7.02 -2.58
N ASP A 311 18.04 6.50 -1.63
CA ASP A 311 18.44 5.47 -0.67
C ASP A 311 18.10 4.01 -1.09
N TYR A 312 17.02 3.84 -1.87
CA TYR A 312 16.70 2.61 -2.59
C TYR A 312 16.85 2.77 -4.10
N ILE A 313 15.95 3.53 -4.74
CA ILE A 313 15.94 3.68 -6.19
C ILE A 313 17.13 4.57 -6.62
N PRO A 314 18.03 4.08 -7.49
CA PRO A 314 19.19 4.84 -7.92
C PRO A 314 18.81 6.15 -8.64
N ALA A 315 19.65 7.19 -8.48
CA ALA A 315 19.41 8.50 -9.11
C ALA A 315 19.24 8.43 -10.63
N HIS A 316 20.01 7.57 -11.31
CA HIS A 316 19.95 7.41 -12.76
C HIS A 316 18.64 6.75 -13.23
N VAL A 317 18.04 5.86 -12.43
CA VAL A 317 16.73 5.25 -12.72
C VAL A 317 15.64 6.32 -12.61
N HIS A 318 15.67 7.15 -11.56
CA HIS A 318 14.78 8.29 -11.44
C HIS A 318 14.94 9.29 -12.59
N ALA A 319 16.17 9.64 -12.96
CA ALA A 319 16.44 10.53 -14.09
C ALA A 319 15.88 9.99 -15.41
N ALA A 320 16.01 8.69 -15.65
CA ALA A 320 15.46 8.03 -16.84
C ALA A 320 13.93 7.94 -16.83
N LEU A 321 13.30 7.83 -15.65
CA LEU A 321 11.84 7.82 -15.52
C LEU A 321 11.24 9.19 -15.88
N VAL A 322 11.81 10.27 -15.33
CA VAL A 322 11.33 11.65 -15.54
C VAL A 322 11.84 12.29 -16.83
N GLY A 323 12.83 11.67 -17.47
CA GLY A 323 13.40 12.13 -18.73
C GLY A 323 12.42 12.02 -19.90
N PRO A 324 12.68 12.71 -21.01
CA PRO A 324 11.84 12.64 -22.21
C PRO A 324 11.75 11.20 -22.74
N ALA A 325 10.53 10.74 -23.01
CA ALA A 325 10.26 9.48 -23.69
C ALA A 325 9.00 9.62 -24.57
N PRO A 326 8.91 8.92 -25.71
CA PRO A 326 7.71 8.96 -26.55
C PRO A 326 6.45 8.55 -25.77
N GLY A 327 5.41 9.38 -25.81
CA GLY A 327 4.13 9.11 -25.14
C GLY A 327 4.09 9.41 -23.63
N ARG A 328 5.24 9.36 -22.94
CA ARG A 328 5.33 9.68 -21.50
C ARG A 328 5.22 11.17 -21.25
N ASN A 329 4.19 11.53 -20.50
CA ASN A 329 3.93 12.87 -20.00
C ASN A 329 3.38 12.79 -18.59
N PHE A 330 3.84 13.67 -17.72
CA PHE A 330 3.36 13.78 -16.35
C PHE A 330 2.57 15.07 -16.19
N ALA A 331 1.38 14.97 -15.59
CA ALA A 331 0.58 16.13 -15.20
C ALA A 331 1.28 16.93 -14.09
N SER A 332 2.02 16.25 -13.20
CA SER A 332 2.97 16.89 -12.30
C SER A 332 4.06 15.93 -11.84
N ILE A 333 5.21 16.47 -11.46
CA ILE A 333 6.29 15.76 -10.76
C ILE A 333 6.60 16.55 -9.50
N SER A 334 6.50 15.92 -8.34
CA SER A 334 6.79 16.51 -7.04
C SER A 334 8.00 15.82 -6.41
N MET A 335 8.96 16.63 -5.95
CA MET A 335 10.11 16.17 -5.16
C MET A 335 9.85 16.45 -3.69
N MET A 336 9.86 15.40 -2.84
CA MET A 336 9.66 15.51 -1.41
C MET A 336 11.00 15.60 -0.68
N PRO A 337 11.24 16.69 0.07
CA PRO A 337 12.52 16.90 0.72
C PRO A 337 12.71 15.97 1.92
N ASN A 338 13.97 15.63 2.18
CA ASN A 338 14.41 14.86 3.36
C ASN A 338 13.76 13.47 3.51
N VAL A 339 13.30 12.86 2.42
CA VAL A 339 12.75 11.50 2.39
C VAL A 339 13.21 10.78 1.13
N GLY A 340 13.35 9.46 1.23
CA GLY A 340 13.67 8.59 0.09
C GLY A 340 12.48 7.73 -0.32
N HIS A 341 12.74 6.46 -0.59
CA HIS A 341 11.74 5.52 -1.12
C HIS A 341 10.52 5.31 -0.21
N LEU A 342 10.71 5.37 1.11
CA LEU A 342 9.70 5.01 2.10
C LEU A 342 8.81 6.20 2.50
N VAL A 343 8.35 6.96 1.51
CA VAL A 343 7.55 8.18 1.73
C VAL A 343 6.32 7.95 2.62
N PRO A 344 5.44 6.96 2.36
CA PRO A 344 4.27 6.76 3.22
C PRO A 344 4.62 6.36 4.64
N GLN A 345 5.79 5.75 4.86
CA GLN A 345 6.22 5.29 6.18
C GLN A 345 6.93 6.37 6.98
N GLU A 346 7.75 7.21 6.33
CA GLU A 346 8.58 8.23 7.00
C GLU A 346 7.89 9.59 7.08
N LYS A 347 7.03 9.90 6.10
CA LYS A 347 6.42 11.23 5.88
C LYS A 347 4.94 11.15 5.49
N PRO A 348 4.09 10.41 6.23
CA PRO A 348 2.68 10.22 5.87
C PRO A 348 1.88 11.53 5.80
N ASP A 349 2.15 12.49 6.68
CA ASP A 349 1.43 13.77 6.73
C ASP A 349 1.85 14.68 5.56
N GLU A 350 3.14 14.79 5.29
CA GLU A 350 3.64 15.56 4.15
C GLU A 350 3.22 14.93 2.81
N LEU A 351 3.11 13.59 2.76
CA LEU A 351 2.55 12.89 1.60
C LEU A 351 1.06 13.25 1.42
N ALA A 352 0.28 13.28 2.48
CA ALA A 352 -1.12 13.69 2.43
C ALA A 352 -1.27 15.12 1.88
N VAL A 353 -0.41 16.04 2.32
CA VAL A 353 -0.35 17.41 1.79
C VAL A 353 -0.06 17.42 0.29
N ALA A 354 0.92 16.63 -0.17
CA ALA A 354 1.26 16.54 -1.59
C ALA A 354 0.09 15.98 -2.43
N ILE A 355 -0.59 14.95 -1.93
CA ILE A 355 -1.77 14.37 -2.58
C ILE A 355 -2.90 15.39 -2.67
N ILE A 356 -3.22 16.12 -1.60
CA ILE A 356 -4.29 17.13 -1.62
C ILE A 356 -4.00 18.24 -2.61
N LYS A 357 -2.75 18.71 -2.71
CA LYS A 357 -2.36 19.70 -3.72
C LYS A 357 -2.62 19.21 -5.14
N ILE A 358 -2.34 17.93 -5.41
CA ILE A 358 -2.65 17.31 -6.71
C ILE A 358 -4.17 17.26 -6.93
N LEU A 359 -4.94 16.83 -5.93
CA LEU A 359 -6.41 16.71 -6.03
C LEU A 359 -7.13 18.06 -6.19
N GLN A 360 -6.56 19.15 -5.66
CA GLN A 360 -7.10 20.51 -5.82
C GLN A 360 -6.91 21.06 -7.25
N GLY A 361 -5.93 20.55 -8.00
CA GLY A 361 -5.56 21.07 -9.31
C GLY A 361 -4.82 22.42 -9.26
N PRO A 362 -4.34 22.92 -10.41
CA PRO A 362 -3.59 24.17 -10.48
C PRO A 362 -4.45 25.40 -10.11
N GLY A 363 -3.93 26.27 -9.24
CA GLY A 363 -4.51 27.59 -8.94
C GLY A 363 -5.28 27.75 -7.62
N VAL A 364 -5.38 26.70 -6.79
CA VAL A 364 -6.08 26.78 -5.49
C VAL A 364 -5.11 27.20 -4.36
N PRO A 365 -5.45 28.20 -3.52
CA PRO A 365 -4.61 28.64 -2.40
C PRO A 365 -4.28 27.52 -1.40
N GLN A 366 -3.05 27.49 -0.89
CA GLN A 366 -2.55 26.39 -0.08
C GLN A 366 -3.10 26.40 1.36
N PRO A 367 -3.52 25.24 1.91
CA PRO A 367 -3.69 25.10 3.35
C PRO A 367 -2.31 25.22 4.03
N LYS A 368 -2.21 26.07 5.04
CA LYS A 368 -1.02 26.11 5.92
C LYS A 368 -1.18 25.01 6.98
N LEU A 369 -0.09 24.26 7.21
CA LEU A 369 0.03 23.31 8.32
C LEU A 369 -0.01 24.05 9.66
#